data_AF-A0A662PLS5-F1
#
_entry.id   AF-A0A662PLS5-F1
#
_cell.length_a   1.000
_cell.length_b   1.000
_cell.length_c   1.000
_cell.angle_alpha   90.00
_cell.angle_beta   90.00
_cell.angle_gamma   90.00
#
_symmetry.space_group_name_H-M   'P 1'
#
loop_
_entity.id
_entity.type
_entity.pdbx_description
1 polymer ?
#
loop_
_entity_poly.entity_id
_entity_poly.type
_entity_poly.pdbx_seq_one_letter_code
_entity_poly.pdbx_strand_id
1 'polypeptide(L)'
;QEEYDSLKAKYEEIVAENRELQSRYLRLNESYSELVKDYQTLQEKYAELEASYGDLGGQIADLRSKLEAISLRVLISGEVFKLVLNQSRIDEIDEIVHEELGLSPDSPPRVKALKIFEWITLNTQYVRDQYHPYYQSGILDYAEEYLEPVNETLSLGEGDCEDLAVLAYAMLRAVLREGEEIYLIVLNSIEIRHVAVLYKSDDKFLIIDPAGSYISDALAALQMVIRRMPTGELMLVTLIPISINPKVKSWLIEQGFAEINYLKSEDRSPTVPGKFSNIEDTITSWIDHWRDEMPGAYVYMVANETYTRTFQSTSDFINWIKG
;
A
#
# COMPACT_ATOMS: atom_id res chain seq x y z
N GLN A 1 63.10 -88.06 -19.78
CA GLN A 1 63.72 -87.01 -18.95
C GLN A 1 63.41 -85.64 -19.55
N GLU A 2 63.76 -85.39 -20.82
CA GLU A 2 63.50 -84.09 -21.49
C GLU A 2 62.02 -83.66 -21.54
N GLU A 3 61.09 -84.57 -21.83
CA GLU A 3 59.64 -84.24 -21.83
C GLU A 3 59.12 -83.85 -20.44
N TYR A 4 59.62 -84.50 -19.38
CA TYR A 4 59.25 -84.19 -18.01
C TYR A 4 59.76 -82.81 -17.59
N ASP A 5 61.01 -82.49 -17.94
CA ASP A 5 61.61 -81.19 -17.63
C ASP A 5 60.93 -80.06 -18.42
N SER A 6 60.52 -80.30 -19.68
CA SER A 6 59.73 -79.36 -20.48
C SER A 6 58.32 -79.12 -19.90
N LEU A 7 57.63 -80.20 -19.47
CA LEU A 7 56.30 -80.09 -18.87
C LEU A 7 56.35 -79.35 -17.53
N LYS A 8 57.39 -79.61 -16.72
CA LYS A 8 57.62 -78.91 -15.45
C LYS A 8 57.84 -77.41 -15.65
N ALA A 9 58.65 -77.02 -16.64
CA ALA A 9 58.87 -75.61 -16.97
C ALA A 9 57.56 -74.90 -17.39
N LYS A 10 56.75 -75.53 -18.24
CA LYS A 10 55.42 -75.01 -18.63
C LYS A 10 54.47 -74.89 -17.44
N TYR A 11 54.50 -75.86 -16.53
CA TYR A 11 53.70 -75.81 -15.30
C TYR A 11 54.11 -74.64 -14.41
N GLU A 12 55.41 -74.42 -14.22
CA GLU A 12 55.95 -73.30 -13.45
C GLU A 12 55.60 -71.93 -14.08
N GLU A 13 55.64 -71.84 -15.42
CA GLU A 13 55.20 -70.66 -16.18
C GLU A 13 53.71 -70.37 -15.96
N ILE A 14 52.83 -71.37 -16.13
CA ILE A 14 51.39 -71.23 -15.89
C ILE A 14 51.09 -70.82 -14.43
N VAL A 15 51.84 -71.36 -13.46
CA VAL A 15 51.68 -70.97 -12.05
C VAL A 15 52.07 -69.50 -11.84
N ALA A 16 53.13 -69.02 -12.50
CA ALA A 16 53.53 -67.62 -12.44
C ALA A 16 52.48 -66.70 -13.08
N GLU A 17 51.98 -67.04 -14.28
CA GLU A 17 50.91 -66.31 -14.96
C GLU A 17 49.63 -66.26 -14.13
N ASN A 18 49.24 -67.37 -13.50
CA ASN A 18 48.06 -67.42 -12.66
C ASN A 18 48.19 -66.54 -11.41
N ARG A 19 49.39 -66.49 -10.80
CA ARG A 19 49.67 -65.56 -9.69
C ARG A 19 49.57 -64.10 -10.13
N GLU A 20 50.08 -63.77 -11.32
CA GLU A 20 49.97 -62.42 -11.86
C GLU A 20 48.50 -62.05 -12.15
N LEU A 21 47.74 -62.97 -12.74
CA LEU A 21 46.32 -62.79 -13.01
C LEU A 21 45.52 -62.55 -11.72
N GLN A 22 45.80 -63.31 -10.67
CA GLN A 22 45.19 -63.11 -9.34
C GLN A 22 45.52 -61.71 -8.78
N SER A 23 46.76 -61.25 -8.90
CA SER A 23 47.16 -59.90 -8.48
C SER A 23 46.45 -58.80 -9.28
N ARG A 24 46.29 -58.99 -10.59
CA ARG A 24 45.53 -58.06 -11.45
C ARG A 24 44.05 -58.05 -11.08
N TYR A 25 43.47 -59.22 -10.81
CA TYR A 25 42.07 -59.35 -10.38
C TYR A 25 41.81 -58.63 -9.05
N LEU A 26 42.69 -58.79 -8.06
CA LEU A 26 42.56 -58.11 -6.76
C LEU A 26 42.59 -56.59 -6.91
N ARG A 27 43.54 -56.05 -7.68
CA ARG A 27 43.62 -54.61 -7.97
C ARG A 27 42.39 -54.09 -8.69
N LEU A 28 41.89 -54.84 -9.68
CA LEU A 28 40.67 -54.47 -10.39
C LEU A 28 39.46 -54.44 -9.44
N ASN A 29 39.37 -55.41 -8.53
CA ASN A 29 38.29 -55.48 -7.55
C ASN A 29 38.35 -54.32 -6.53
N GLU A 30 39.56 -53.91 -6.12
CA GLU A 30 39.77 -52.71 -5.30
C GLU A 30 39.31 -51.44 -6.03
N SER A 31 39.77 -51.23 -7.27
CA SER A 31 39.35 -50.08 -8.08
C SER A 31 37.84 -50.07 -8.36
N TYR A 32 37.22 -51.24 -8.54
CA TYR A 32 35.77 -51.35 -8.70
C TYR A 32 35.03 -50.93 -7.42
N SER A 33 35.53 -51.35 -6.25
CA SER A 33 34.96 -50.98 -4.95
C SER A 33 35.05 -49.46 -4.69
N GLU A 34 36.16 -48.83 -5.06
CA GLU A 34 36.33 -47.37 -4.99
C GLU A 34 35.36 -46.65 -5.93
N LEU A 35 35.25 -47.10 -7.19
CA LEU A 35 34.33 -46.50 -8.16
C LEU A 35 32.86 -46.57 -7.69
N VAL A 36 32.46 -47.64 -7.02
CA VAL A 36 31.11 -47.78 -6.45
C VAL A 36 30.86 -46.72 -5.36
N LYS A 37 31.85 -46.46 -4.49
CA LYS A 37 31.73 -45.42 -3.44
C LYS A 37 31.68 -44.02 -4.04
N ASP A 38 32.50 -43.76 -5.06
CA ASP A 38 32.49 -42.48 -5.78
C ASP A 38 31.14 -42.26 -6.47
N TYR A 39 30.58 -43.31 -7.08
CA TYR A 39 29.25 -43.24 -7.70
C TYR A 39 28.14 -42.95 -6.69
N GLN A 40 28.16 -43.60 -5.52
CA GLN A 40 27.21 -43.32 -4.44
C GLN A 40 27.31 -41.87 -3.95
N THR A 41 28.54 -41.39 -3.73
CA THR A 41 28.78 -39.99 -3.33
C THR A 41 28.28 -39.01 -4.38
N LEU A 42 28.47 -39.31 -5.67
CA LEU A 42 27.97 -38.47 -6.76
C LEU A 42 26.44 -38.47 -6.80
N GLN A 43 25.80 -39.61 -6.57
CA GLN A 43 24.34 -39.74 -6.53
C GLN A 43 23.74 -38.92 -5.39
N GLU A 44 24.35 -38.93 -4.21
CA GLU A 44 23.95 -38.08 -3.07
C GLU A 44 24.07 -36.59 -3.41
N LYS A 45 25.22 -36.17 -3.95
CA LYS A 45 25.42 -34.77 -4.40
C LYS A 45 24.43 -34.33 -5.48
N TYR A 46 24.05 -35.23 -6.38
CA TYR A 46 23.05 -34.95 -7.41
C TYR A 46 21.67 -34.72 -6.80
N ALA A 47 21.26 -35.57 -5.84
CA ALA A 47 19.99 -35.41 -5.13
C ALA A 47 19.93 -34.10 -4.32
N GLU A 48 21.04 -33.73 -3.66
CA GLU A 48 21.15 -32.44 -2.96
C GLU A 48 21.01 -31.25 -3.91
N LEU A 49 21.65 -31.32 -5.09
CA LEU A 49 21.56 -30.28 -6.11
C LEU A 49 20.14 -30.15 -6.69
N GLU A 50 19.46 -31.27 -6.94
CA GLU A 50 18.08 -31.31 -7.43
C GLU A 50 17.12 -30.67 -6.41
N ALA A 51 17.29 -30.98 -5.12
CA ALA A 51 16.51 -30.35 -4.04
C ALA A 51 16.76 -28.84 -3.96
N SER A 52 18.01 -28.39 -4.04
CA SER A 52 18.36 -26.97 -4.04
C SER A 52 17.79 -26.22 -5.25
N TYR A 53 17.76 -26.85 -6.43
CA TYR A 53 17.16 -26.28 -7.63
C TYR A 53 15.63 -26.13 -7.48
N GLY A 54 14.97 -27.12 -6.88
CA GLY A 54 13.55 -27.05 -6.56
C GLY A 54 13.21 -25.92 -5.60
N ASP A 55 14.00 -25.76 -4.53
CA ASP A 55 13.83 -24.68 -3.55
C ASP A 55 14.00 -23.30 -4.19
N LEU A 56 15.05 -23.12 -5.01
CA LEU A 56 15.28 -21.88 -5.75
C LEU A 56 14.11 -21.57 -6.71
N GLY A 57 13.55 -22.59 -7.36
CA GLY A 57 12.34 -22.45 -8.18
C GLY A 57 11.14 -21.94 -7.39
N GLY A 58 10.94 -22.46 -6.17
CA GLY A 58 9.92 -21.99 -5.24
C GLY A 58 10.11 -20.53 -4.82
N GLN A 59 11.33 -20.15 -4.45
CA GLN A 59 11.67 -18.76 -4.08
C GLN A 59 11.45 -17.78 -5.25
N ILE A 60 11.82 -18.17 -6.48
CA ILE A 60 11.58 -17.35 -7.68
C ILE A 60 10.08 -17.16 -7.94
N ALA A 61 9.27 -18.21 -7.74
CA ALA A 61 7.82 -18.11 -7.89
C ALA A 61 7.20 -17.16 -6.85
N ASP A 62 7.61 -17.26 -5.59
CA ASP A 62 7.17 -16.36 -4.51
C ASP A 62 7.56 -14.89 -4.79
N LEU A 63 8.81 -14.64 -5.18
CA LEU A 63 9.28 -13.29 -5.53
C LEU A 63 8.49 -12.69 -6.71
N ARG A 64 8.17 -13.49 -7.73
CA ARG A 64 7.34 -13.03 -8.85
C ARG A 64 5.94 -12.62 -8.39
N SER A 65 5.32 -13.41 -7.53
CA SER A 65 3.98 -13.07 -6.98
C SER A 65 4.02 -11.78 -6.16
N LYS A 66 5.05 -11.58 -5.34
CA LYS A 66 5.24 -10.33 -4.56
C LYS A 66 5.48 -9.13 -5.47
N LEU A 67 6.30 -9.28 -6.50
CA LEU A 67 6.59 -8.22 -7.47
C LEU A 67 5.34 -7.82 -8.26
N GLU A 68 4.51 -8.79 -8.64
CA GLU A 68 3.23 -8.52 -9.32
C GLU A 68 2.28 -7.74 -8.41
N ALA A 69 2.17 -8.11 -7.13
CA ALA A 69 1.35 -7.38 -6.16
C ALA A 69 1.82 -5.92 -5.95
N ILE A 70 3.14 -5.68 -5.91
CA ILE A 70 3.71 -4.33 -5.82
C ILE A 70 3.43 -3.55 -7.11
N SER A 71 3.63 -4.18 -8.28
CA SER A 71 3.43 -3.54 -9.59
C SER A 71 1.99 -3.14 -9.84
N LEU A 72 1.01 -3.75 -9.15
CA LEU A 72 -0.37 -3.30 -9.22
C LEU A 72 -0.56 -1.92 -8.56
N ARG A 73 0.20 -1.56 -7.52
CA ARG A 73 -0.01 -0.30 -6.75
C ARG A 73 0.35 0.98 -7.51
N VAL A 74 1.00 0.82 -8.66
CA VAL A 74 1.57 1.83 -9.55
C VAL A 74 0.50 2.49 -10.45
N LEU A 75 -0.71 1.91 -10.51
CA LEU A 75 -1.79 2.40 -11.36
C LEU A 75 -3.03 2.67 -10.51
N ILE A 76 -3.50 3.92 -10.51
CA ILE A 76 -4.83 4.26 -9.97
C ILE A 76 -5.90 3.65 -10.88
N SER A 77 -6.23 2.39 -10.57
CA SER A 77 -7.29 1.63 -11.20
C SER A 77 -8.22 1.05 -10.13
N GLY A 78 -9.46 0.76 -10.51
CA GLY A 78 -10.44 0.21 -9.60
C GLY A 78 -10.00 -1.04 -8.86
N GLU A 79 -9.30 -1.94 -9.56
CA GLU A 79 -8.85 -3.21 -8.98
C GLU A 79 -7.78 -3.01 -7.90
N VAL A 80 -6.97 -1.96 -8.01
CA VAL A 80 -5.91 -1.63 -7.05
C VAL A 80 -6.51 -1.12 -5.75
N PHE A 81 -7.51 -0.24 -5.84
CA PHE A 81 -8.24 0.20 -4.66
C PHE A 81 -8.89 -0.97 -3.91
N LYS A 82 -9.55 -1.91 -4.60
CA LYS A 82 -10.10 -3.10 -3.92
C LYS A 82 -9.02 -3.87 -3.17
N LEU A 83 -7.87 -4.10 -3.81
CA LEU A 83 -6.78 -4.87 -3.22
C LEU A 83 -6.22 -4.18 -1.97
N VAL A 84 -5.92 -2.89 -2.05
CA VAL A 84 -5.35 -2.14 -0.91
C VAL A 84 -6.37 -1.94 0.21
N LEU A 85 -7.64 -1.69 -0.12
CA LEU A 85 -8.69 -1.62 0.89
C LEU A 85 -8.83 -2.94 1.66
N ASN A 86 -8.73 -4.10 1.00
CA ASN A 86 -8.75 -5.38 1.71
C ASN A 86 -7.50 -5.60 2.58
N GLN A 87 -6.35 -5.04 2.20
CA GLN A 87 -5.09 -5.13 2.95
C GLN A 87 -5.00 -4.14 4.12
N SER A 88 -5.83 -3.10 4.17
CA SER A 88 -5.78 -2.07 5.21
C SER A 88 -6.37 -2.49 6.56
N ARG A 89 -6.64 -3.79 6.77
CA ARG A 89 -7.15 -4.34 8.03
C ARG A 89 -5.96 -4.68 8.93
N ILE A 90 -5.55 -3.71 9.74
CA ILE A 90 -4.37 -3.80 10.60
C ILE A 90 -4.75 -3.38 12.02
N ASP A 91 -4.07 -3.95 13.02
CA ASP A 91 -4.37 -3.75 14.45
C ASP A 91 -4.15 -2.28 14.88
N GLU A 92 -3.21 -1.58 14.25
CA GLU A 92 -2.90 -0.17 14.52
C GLU A 92 -4.10 0.75 14.26
N ILE A 93 -4.94 0.42 13.28
CA ILE A 93 -6.16 1.20 13.01
C ILE A 93 -7.16 1.05 14.15
N ASP A 94 -7.31 -0.16 14.70
CA ASP A 94 -8.22 -0.41 15.80
C ASP A 94 -7.75 0.31 17.08
N GLU A 95 -6.44 0.34 17.35
CA GLU A 95 -5.86 1.11 18.46
C GLU A 95 -6.16 2.60 18.33
N ILE A 96 -5.87 3.20 17.17
CA ILE A 96 -6.13 4.64 16.94
C ILE A 96 -7.63 4.94 17.05
N VAL A 97 -8.48 4.17 16.38
CA VAL A 97 -9.90 4.48 16.26
C VAL A 97 -10.64 4.23 17.59
N HIS A 98 -10.38 3.12 18.26
CA HIS A 98 -11.11 2.74 19.46
C HIS A 98 -10.47 3.28 20.75
N GLU A 99 -9.14 3.27 20.87
CA GLU A 99 -8.46 3.66 22.10
C GLU A 99 -8.12 5.15 22.13
N GLU A 100 -7.47 5.68 21.08
CA GLU A 100 -7.07 7.08 21.03
C GLU A 100 -8.27 8.01 20.77
N LEU A 101 -9.05 7.71 19.72
CA LEU A 101 -10.19 8.54 19.33
C LEU A 101 -11.46 8.24 20.14
N GLY A 102 -11.53 7.11 20.82
CA GLY A 102 -12.70 6.69 21.61
C GLY A 102 -13.95 6.51 20.74
N LEU A 103 -13.78 6.11 19.48
CA LEU A 103 -14.89 5.87 18.56
C LEU A 103 -15.39 4.43 18.66
N SER A 104 -16.67 4.26 18.39
CA SER A 104 -17.32 2.96 18.29
C SER A 104 -18.37 3.00 17.17
N PRO A 105 -18.91 1.85 16.75
CA PRO A 105 -20.04 1.81 15.82
C PRO A 105 -21.24 2.67 16.27
N ASP A 106 -21.44 2.87 17.57
CA ASP A 106 -22.54 3.67 18.14
C ASP A 106 -22.26 5.18 18.17
N SER A 107 -21.03 5.62 17.89
CA SER A 107 -20.72 7.05 17.80
C SER A 107 -21.56 7.72 16.71
N PRO A 108 -21.98 8.99 16.86
CA PRO A 108 -22.71 9.68 15.80
C PRO A 108 -21.87 9.77 14.51
N PRO A 109 -22.43 9.57 13.30
CA PRO A 109 -21.70 9.57 12.02
C PRO A 109 -20.82 10.81 11.83
N ARG A 110 -21.36 12.00 12.14
CA ARG A 110 -20.61 13.26 12.08
C ARG A 110 -19.43 13.30 13.05
N VAL A 111 -19.55 12.70 14.23
CA VAL A 111 -18.46 12.64 15.22
C VAL A 111 -17.37 11.69 14.73
N LYS A 112 -17.73 10.54 14.15
CA LYS A 112 -16.77 9.62 13.49
C LYS A 112 -15.98 10.36 12.41
N ALA A 113 -16.68 10.99 11.48
CA ALA A 113 -16.09 11.72 10.36
C ALA A 113 -15.13 12.83 10.82
N LEU A 114 -15.57 13.67 11.77
CA LEU A 114 -14.75 14.80 12.24
C LEU A 114 -13.50 14.35 12.99
N LYS A 115 -13.63 13.40 13.91
CA LYS A 115 -12.48 12.92 14.69
C LYS A 115 -11.43 12.26 13.79
N ILE A 116 -11.87 11.42 12.85
CA ILE A 116 -10.97 10.76 11.90
C ILE A 116 -10.30 11.80 10.99
N PHE A 117 -11.08 12.72 10.41
CA PHE A 117 -10.56 13.78 9.56
C PHE A 117 -9.53 14.66 10.29
N GLU A 118 -9.85 15.12 11.50
CA GLU A 118 -8.97 15.96 12.30
C GLU A 118 -7.70 15.22 12.70
N TRP A 119 -7.81 13.95 13.12
CA TRP A 119 -6.65 13.13 13.45
C TRP A 119 -5.70 12.99 12.27
N ILE A 120 -6.21 12.64 11.08
CA ILE A 120 -5.38 12.53 9.87
C ILE A 120 -4.75 13.90 9.55
N THR A 121 -5.55 14.96 9.56
CA THR A 121 -5.11 16.33 9.25
C THR A 121 -3.98 16.81 10.18
N LEU A 122 -3.98 16.39 11.44
CA LEU A 122 -2.96 16.78 12.42
C LEU A 122 -1.74 15.86 12.43
N ASN A 123 -1.92 14.56 12.17
CA ASN A 123 -0.86 13.55 12.27
C ASN A 123 -0.16 13.23 10.94
N THR A 124 -0.66 13.72 9.82
CA THR A 124 -0.07 13.47 8.48
C THR A 124 0.28 14.75 7.74
N GLN A 125 1.15 14.70 6.73
CA GLN A 125 1.40 15.79 5.77
C GLN A 125 1.22 15.31 4.33
N TYR A 126 0.90 16.23 3.42
CA TYR A 126 0.76 15.92 2.00
C TYR A 126 2.14 15.93 1.37
N VAL A 127 2.57 14.77 0.88
CA VAL A 127 3.82 14.58 0.15
C VAL A 127 3.47 13.82 -1.11
N ARG A 128 3.74 14.40 -2.28
CA ARG A 128 3.53 13.71 -3.55
C ARG A 128 4.49 12.54 -3.67
N ASP A 129 4.01 11.50 -4.32
CA ASP A 129 4.82 10.37 -4.70
C ASP A 129 6.11 10.77 -5.41
N GLN A 130 7.16 10.03 -5.07
CA GLN A 130 8.40 10.03 -5.85
C GLN A 130 8.27 9.01 -7.00
N TYR A 131 9.14 9.10 -7.99
CA TYR A 131 9.15 8.12 -9.08
C TYR A 131 9.38 6.70 -8.55
N HIS A 132 8.38 5.84 -8.66
CA HIS A 132 8.44 4.47 -8.20
C HIS A 132 8.77 3.51 -9.36
N PRO A 133 9.90 2.79 -9.32
CA PRO A 133 10.22 1.80 -10.33
C PRO A 133 9.32 0.58 -10.19
N TYR A 134 8.72 0.14 -11.28
CA TYR A 134 7.91 -1.07 -11.33
C TYR A 134 8.33 -1.97 -12.48
N TYR A 135 8.09 -3.28 -12.32
CA TYR A 135 8.52 -4.28 -13.27
C TYR A 135 7.33 -5.11 -13.74
N GLN A 136 6.87 -4.84 -14.96
CA GLN A 136 5.75 -5.56 -15.55
C GLN A 136 6.15 -6.12 -16.92
N SER A 137 5.85 -7.39 -17.16
CA SER A 137 6.06 -8.06 -18.46
C SER A 137 7.49 -7.98 -19.01
N GLY A 138 8.50 -7.96 -18.15
CA GLY A 138 9.90 -7.91 -18.57
C GLY A 138 10.49 -6.49 -18.68
N ILE A 139 9.68 -5.46 -18.48
CA ILE A 139 10.04 -4.06 -18.65
C ILE A 139 10.11 -3.40 -17.27
N LEU A 140 11.25 -2.76 -16.99
CA LEU A 140 11.39 -1.84 -15.86
C LEU A 140 10.93 -0.46 -16.33
N ASP A 141 9.90 0.08 -15.70
CA ASP A 141 9.34 1.40 -15.97
C ASP A 141 9.15 2.17 -14.66
N TYR A 142 8.76 3.43 -14.72
CA TYR A 142 8.56 4.29 -13.55
C TYR A 142 7.15 4.88 -13.59
N ALA A 143 6.47 4.89 -12.45
CA ALA A 143 5.23 5.63 -12.30
C ALA A 143 5.39 6.77 -11.31
N GLU A 144 4.63 7.83 -11.57
CA GLU A 144 4.49 8.99 -10.71
C GLU A 144 3.42 8.81 -9.63
N GLU A 145 2.64 7.72 -9.68
CA GLU A 145 1.52 7.43 -8.78
C GLU A 145 1.72 6.02 -8.20
N TYR A 146 1.73 5.90 -6.89
CA TYR A 146 1.99 4.68 -6.13
C TYR A 146 1.20 4.71 -4.82
N LEU A 147 0.18 3.86 -4.75
CA LEU A 147 -0.65 3.78 -3.55
C LEU A 147 0.13 3.12 -2.39
N GLU A 148 0.44 3.91 -1.36
CA GLU A 148 1.08 3.47 -0.14
C GLU A 148 0.13 2.61 0.72
N PRO A 149 0.60 1.51 1.31
CA PRO A 149 -0.13 0.79 2.34
C PRO A 149 -0.42 1.65 3.57
N VAL A 150 -1.57 1.44 4.20
CA VAL A 150 -1.98 2.19 5.40
C VAL A 150 -0.94 2.16 6.53
N ASN A 151 -0.25 1.04 6.75
CA ASN A 151 0.78 0.94 7.77
C ASN A 151 2.03 1.80 7.43
N GLU A 152 2.31 2.00 6.15
CA GLU A 152 3.41 2.85 5.67
C GLU A 152 3.03 4.34 5.84
N THR A 153 1.85 4.74 5.37
CA THR A 153 1.28 6.08 5.58
C THR A 153 1.27 6.48 7.06
N LEU A 154 0.87 5.56 7.96
CA LEU A 154 0.89 5.77 9.41
C LEU A 154 2.33 5.89 9.96
N SER A 155 3.25 5.04 9.51
CA SER A 155 4.64 5.05 10.00
C SER A 155 5.40 6.29 9.56
N LEU A 156 5.15 6.80 8.35
CA LEU A 156 5.81 7.98 7.82
C LEU A 156 5.13 9.27 8.32
N GLY A 157 3.82 9.24 8.54
CA GLY A 157 3.03 10.43 8.83
C GLY A 157 2.93 11.33 7.61
N GLU A 158 2.91 10.75 6.41
CA GLU A 158 2.76 11.43 5.13
C GLU A 158 2.07 10.53 4.11
N GLY A 159 1.65 11.13 3.00
CA GLY A 159 1.00 10.47 1.88
C GLY A 159 0.33 11.52 0.99
N ASP A 160 -0.08 11.15 -0.22
CA ASP A 160 -0.76 12.05 -1.13
C ASP A 160 -2.29 11.88 -1.10
N CYS A 161 -3.00 12.08 -2.22
CA CYS A 161 -4.47 12.14 -2.17
C CYS A 161 -5.09 10.76 -1.92
N GLU A 162 -4.56 9.72 -2.55
CA GLU A 162 -5.04 8.36 -2.43
C GLU A 162 -4.66 7.72 -1.10
N ASP A 163 -3.45 7.96 -0.61
CA ASP A 163 -2.95 7.39 0.65
C ASP A 163 -3.80 7.88 1.82
N LEU A 164 -4.01 9.20 1.87
CA LEU A 164 -4.79 9.84 2.93
C LEU A 164 -6.27 9.48 2.83
N ALA A 165 -6.81 9.28 1.62
CA ALA A 165 -8.18 8.81 1.44
C ALA A 165 -8.34 7.34 1.85
N VAL A 166 -7.37 6.47 1.54
CA VAL A 166 -7.37 5.06 1.93
C VAL A 166 -7.21 4.91 3.45
N LEU A 167 -6.38 5.74 4.09
CA LEU A 167 -6.29 5.82 5.55
C LEU A 167 -7.63 6.25 6.16
N ALA A 168 -8.25 7.33 5.66
CA ALA A 168 -9.57 7.78 6.12
C ALA A 168 -10.65 6.69 5.95
N TYR A 169 -10.62 5.97 4.82
CA TYR A 169 -11.51 4.85 4.56
C TYR A 169 -11.31 3.73 5.58
N ALA A 170 -10.05 3.33 5.81
CA ALA A 170 -9.70 2.24 6.74
C ALA A 170 -10.16 2.56 8.17
N MET A 171 -9.93 3.79 8.62
CA MET A 171 -10.36 4.26 9.95
C MET A 171 -11.88 4.30 10.08
N LEU A 172 -12.60 4.81 9.07
CA LEU A 172 -14.07 4.84 9.11
C LEU A 172 -14.67 3.43 9.11
N ARG A 173 -14.10 2.53 8.30
CA ARG A 173 -14.55 1.14 8.19
C ARG A 173 -14.59 0.44 9.54
N ALA A 174 -13.60 0.67 10.40
CA ALA A 174 -13.52 0.05 11.73
C ALA A 174 -14.71 0.40 12.65
N VAL A 175 -15.43 1.49 12.35
CA VAL A 175 -16.53 2.01 13.18
C VAL A 175 -17.84 2.20 12.41
N LEU A 176 -18.05 1.51 11.30
CA LEU A 176 -19.34 1.53 10.62
C LEU A 176 -20.39 0.73 11.42
N ARG A 177 -21.66 1.14 11.27
CA ARG A 177 -22.84 0.39 11.72
C ARG A 177 -23.81 0.20 10.58
N GLU A 178 -24.88 -0.55 10.82
CA GLU A 178 -25.97 -0.71 9.85
C GLU A 178 -26.55 0.65 9.43
N GLY A 179 -26.80 0.83 8.13
CA GLY A 179 -27.27 2.10 7.54
C GLY A 179 -26.16 3.10 7.18
N GLU A 180 -24.90 2.74 7.40
CA GLU A 180 -23.73 3.53 7.02
C GLU A 180 -22.94 2.84 5.90
N GLU A 181 -22.53 3.60 4.89
CA GLU A 181 -21.76 3.10 3.74
C GLU A 181 -20.63 4.08 3.43
N ILE A 182 -19.47 3.57 3.02
CA ILE A 182 -18.32 4.40 2.64
C ILE A 182 -17.77 3.98 1.27
N TYR A 183 -17.28 4.97 0.54
CA TYR A 183 -16.71 4.82 -0.79
C TYR A 183 -15.46 5.68 -0.88
N LEU A 184 -14.41 5.17 -1.51
CA LEU A 184 -13.46 6.05 -2.16
C LEU A 184 -14.18 6.71 -3.34
N ILE A 185 -14.01 8.01 -3.50
CA ILE A 185 -14.59 8.80 -4.59
C ILE A 185 -13.47 9.57 -5.29
N VAL A 186 -13.48 9.56 -6.62
CA VAL A 186 -12.42 10.15 -7.43
C VAL A 186 -12.97 11.25 -8.34
N LEU A 187 -12.40 12.44 -8.23
CA LEU A 187 -12.55 13.50 -9.21
C LEU A 187 -11.53 13.30 -10.32
N ASN A 188 -11.96 13.59 -11.54
CA ASN A 188 -11.08 13.65 -12.71
C ASN A 188 -11.24 15.00 -13.40
N SER A 189 -10.11 15.64 -13.72
CA SER A 189 -10.03 16.79 -14.62
C SER A 189 -9.17 16.42 -15.85
N ILE A 190 -8.81 17.41 -16.66
CA ILE A 190 -7.94 17.19 -17.83
C ILE A 190 -6.51 16.80 -17.39
N GLU A 191 -6.04 17.35 -16.27
CA GLU A 191 -4.63 17.27 -15.87
C GLU A 191 -4.42 16.50 -14.56
N ILE A 192 -5.45 16.40 -13.70
CA ILE A 192 -5.30 15.95 -12.32
C ILE A 192 -6.42 14.97 -11.96
N ARG A 193 -6.08 13.95 -11.17
CA ARG A 193 -7.04 13.14 -10.42
C ARG A 193 -6.91 13.46 -8.95
N HIS A 194 -8.01 13.35 -8.23
CA HIS A 194 -8.04 13.60 -6.80
C HIS A 194 -8.97 12.60 -6.12
N VAL A 195 -8.54 12.07 -4.98
CA VAL A 195 -9.24 11.01 -4.25
C VAL A 195 -9.66 11.50 -2.87
N ALA A 196 -10.87 11.14 -2.46
CA ALA A 196 -11.42 11.40 -1.14
C ALA A 196 -12.33 10.25 -0.68
N VAL A 197 -12.94 10.39 0.49
CA VAL A 197 -13.95 9.45 1.00
C VAL A 197 -15.34 10.09 0.95
N LEU A 198 -16.28 9.40 0.30
CA LEU A 198 -17.71 9.66 0.40
C LEU A 198 -18.30 8.77 1.50
N TYR A 199 -18.86 9.41 2.52
CA TYR A 199 -19.52 8.76 3.64
C TYR A 199 -21.02 8.99 3.59
N LYS A 200 -21.79 7.91 3.45
CA LYS A 200 -23.24 7.88 3.47
C LYS A 200 -23.74 7.40 4.83
N SER A 201 -24.73 8.10 5.37
CA SER A 201 -25.51 7.67 6.53
C SER A 201 -26.98 7.96 6.24
N ASP A 202 -27.79 6.90 6.21
CA ASP A 202 -29.16 6.95 5.68
C ASP A 202 -29.15 7.53 4.24
N ASP A 203 -29.99 8.52 3.96
CA ASP A 203 -30.08 9.19 2.64
C ASP A 203 -29.23 10.47 2.55
N LYS A 204 -28.24 10.64 3.44
CA LYS A 204 -27.37 11.82 3.48
C LYS A 204 -25.91 11.45 3.34
N PHE A 205 -25.14 12.43 2.88
CA PHE A 205 -23.77 12.25 2.43
C PHE A 205 -22.85 13.33 2.99
N LEU A 206 -21.59 12.95 3.18
CA LEU A 206 -20.50 13.80 3.61
C LEU A 206 -19.22 13.39 2.86
N ILE A 207 -18.39 14.35 2.51
CA ILE A 207 -17.03 14.14 1.97
C ILE A 207 -16.01 14.34 3.09
N ILE A 208 -15.05 13.43 3.17
CA ILE A 208 -13.83 13.55 3.96
C ILE A 208 -12.65 13.56 2.98
N ASP A 209 -11.95 14.68 2.90
CA ASP A 209 -10.85 14.93 1.97
C ASP A 209 -9.64 15.53 2.72
N PRO A 210 -8.82 14.70 3.38
CA PRO A 210 -7.68 15.19 4.16
C PRO A 210 -6.64 15.90 3.28
N ALA A 211 -6.41 15.43 2.05
CA ALA A 211 -5.48 16.02 1.09
C ALA A 211 -5.91 17.44 0.65
N GLY A 212 -7.21 17.69 0.51
CA GLY A 212 -7.77 19.03 0.32
C GLY A 212 -7.85 19.88 1.59
N SER A 213 -7.50 19.31 2.75
CA SER A 213 -7.85 19.87 4.07
C SER A 213 -9.34 20.21 4.15
N TYR A 214 -10.20 19.38 3.55
CA TYR A 214 -11.62 19.62 3.39
C TYR A 214 -12.47 18.51 4.01
N ILE A 215 -13.54 18.92 4.68
CA ILE A 215 -14.65 18.05 5.08
C ILE A 215 -15.94 18.80 4.75
N SER A 216 -17.02 18.13 4.34
CA SER A 216 -18.23 18.82 3.84
C SER A 216 -18.59 20.09 4.62
N ASP A 217 -18.73 21.18 3.88
CA ASP A 217 -18.99 22.56 4.32
C ASP A 217 -17.83 23.29 5.04
N ALA A 218 -16.61 22.75 5.05
CA ALA A 218 -15.46 23.37 5.71
C ALA A 218 -14.08 23.02 5.13
N LEU A 219 -13.25 24.05 4.94
CA LEU A 219 -11.80 23.96 4.93
C LEU A 219 -11.29 23.97 6.39
N ALA A 220 -10.49 22.97 6.76
CA ALA A 220 -9.68 23.02 7.96
C ALA A 220 -8.44 23.88 7.75
N ALA A 221 -8.21 24.79 8.70
CA ALA A 221 -7.08 25.69 8.67
C ALA A 221 -6.41 25.78 10.03
N LEU A 222 -5.08 25.83 10.03
CA LEU A 222 -4.30 26.12 11.23
C LEU A 222 -4.14 27.64 11.32
N GLN A 223 -4.79 28.26 12.30
CA GLN A 223 -4.78 29.70 12.49
C GLN A 223 -3.85 30.10 13.64
N MET A 224 -3.03 31.12 13.43
CA MET A 224 -2.09 31.64 14.42
C MET A 224 -2.05 33.17 14.40
N VAL A 225 -1.80 33.77 15.55
CA VAL A 225 -1.62 35.22 15.67
C VAL A 225 -0.13 35.54 15.77
N ILE A 226 0.41 36.24 14.78
CA ILE A 226 1.82 36.65 14.77
C ILE A 226 1.94 38.17 14.92
N ARG A 227 3.10 38.63 15.40
CA ARG A 227 3.45 40.05 15.45
C ARG A 227 4.35 40.42 14.27
N ARG A 228 3.87 41.27 13.35
CA ARG A 228 4.68 41.78 12.23
C ARG A 228 5.75 42.73 12.74
N MET A 229 7.00 42.53 12.33
CA MET A 229 8.10 43.46 12.62
C MET A 229 8.43 44.32 11.40
N PRO A 230 8.80 45.61 11.58
CA PRO A 230 8.96 46.32 12.86
C PRO A 230 7.67 46.96 13.40
N THR A 231 6.54 46.88 12.69
CA THR A 231 5.31 47.64 13.01
C THR A 231 4.67 47.26 14.34
N GLY A 232 4.91 46.04 14.83
CA GLY A 232 4.31 45.50 16.04
C GLY A 232 2.85 45.07 15.90
N GLU A 233 2.29 45.17 14.69
CA GLU A 233 0.89 44.82 14.38
C GLU A 233 0.66 43.32 14.54
N LEU A 234 -0.47 42.96 15.16
CA LEU A 234 -0.90 41.57 15.26
C LEU A 234 -1.63 41.17 13.97
N MET A 235 -1.26 40.04 13.40
CA MET A 235 -1.88 39.50 12.19
C MET A 235 -2.33 38.07 12.43
N LEU A 236 -3.54 37.76 11.95
CA LEU A 236 -3.99 36.38 11.84
C LEU A 236 -3.40 35.77 10.57
N VAL A 237 -2.64 34.68 10.73
CA VAL A 237 -2.12 33.87 9.64
C VAL A 237 -2.91 32.57 9.60
N THR A 238 -3.33 32.19 8.40
CA THR A 238 -4.08 30.97 8.13
C THR A 238 -3.20 30.07 7.27
N LEU A 239 -2.92 28.86 7.75
CA LEU A 239 -2.10 27.87 7.06
C LEU A 239 -2.93 26.63 6.74
N ILE A 240 -2.62 25.97 5.62
CA ILE A 240 -3.21 24.68 5.26
C ILE A 240 -2.51 23.60 6.09
N PRO A 241 -3.20 22.86 6.97
CA PRO A 241 -2.55 21.94 7.90
C PRO A 241 -1.80 20.81 7.18
N ILE A 242 -2.36 20.26 6.11
CA ILE A 242 -1.71 19.13 5.41
C ILE A 242 -0.38 19.54 4.77
N SER A 243 -0.14 20.83 4.51
CA SER A 243 1.12 21.34 3.98
C SER A 243 2.23 21.54 5.03
N ILE A 244 2.00 21.14 6.28
CA ILE A 244 2.92 21.33 7.40
C ILE A 244 3.28 19.97 8.00
N ASN A 245 4.56 19.75 8.27
CA ASN A 245 5.03 18.55 8.95
C ASN A 245 4.29 18.32 10.29
N PRO A 246 3.84 17.08 10.60
CA PRO A 246 3.06 16.78 11.80
C PRO A 246 3.72 17.19 13.12
N LYS A 247 5.04 17.06 13.23
CA LYS A 247 5.79 17.45 14.44
C LYS A 247 5.75 18.96 14.66
N VAL A 248 5.78 19.74 13.57
CA VAL A 248 5.68 21.20 13.64
C VAL A 248 4.26 21.62 14.01
N LYS A 249 3.23 20.99 13.42
CA LYS A 249 1.83 21.24 13.80
C LYS A 249 1.57 20.97 15.27
N SER A 250 1.97 19.79 15.73
CA SER A 250 1.81 19.37 17.13
C SER A 250 2.48 20.37 18.06
N TRP A 251 3.73 20.74 17.77
CA TRP A 251 4.44 21.76 18.55
C TRP A 251 3.71 23.11 18.56
N LEU A 252 3.23 23.60 17.40
CA LEU A 252 2.51 24.88 17.34
C LEU A 252 1.24 24.87 18.20
N ILE A 253 0.49 23.78 18.17
CA ILE A 253 -0.77 23.64 18.92
C ILE A 253 -0.49 23.48 20.42
N GLU A 254 0.43 22.59 20.80
CA GLU A 254 0.79 22.32 22.20
C GLU A 254 1.35 23.55 22.91
N GLN A 255 2.10 24.39 22.20
CA GLN A 255 2.63 25.64 22.74
C GLN A 255 1.58 26.78 22.72
N GLY A 256 0.36 26.53 22.21
CA GLY A 256 -0.70 27.53 22.12
C GLY A 256 -0.44 28.62 21.08
N PHE A 257 0.43 28.37 20.10
CA PHE A 257 0.69 29.30 19.00
C PHE A 257 -0.35 29.19 17.89
N ALA A 258 -0.98 28.03 17.74
CA ALA A 258 -1.97 27.81 16.70
C ALA A 258 -3.15 26.95 17.18
N GLU A 259 -4.27 27.12 16.51
CA GLU A 259 -5.49 26.34 16.71
C GLU A 259 -6.06 25.91 15.35
N ILE A 260 -6.70 24.74 15.31
CA ILE A 260 -7.43 24.31 14.12
C ILE A 260 -8.81 24.98 14.12
N ASN A 261 -9.12 25.65 13.01
CA ASN A 261 -10.39 26.32 12.78
C ASN A 261 -10.97 25.90 11.43
N TYR A 262 -12.29 25.99 11.33
CA TYR A 262 -13.04 25.57 10.15
C TYR A 262 -13.63 26.79 9.46
N LEU A 263 -13.29 26.94 8.19
CA LEU A 263 -13.62 28.10 7.37
C LEU A 263 -14.37 27.65 6.11
N LYS A 264 -15.22 28.49 5.56
CA LYS A 264 -15.79 28.24 4.23
C LYS A 264 -14.72 28.30 3.16
N SER A 265 -14.88 27.51 2.10
CA SER A 265 -13.94 27.51 0.98
C SER A 265 -13.98 28.82 0.19
N GLU A 266 -15.16 29.43 0.05
CA GLU A 266 -15.38 30.59 -0.83
C GLU A 266 -14.85 31.90 -0.27
N ASP A 267 -15.13 32.19 1.00
CA ASP A 267 -14.86 33.50 1.62
C ASP A 267 -14.02 33.43 2.90
N ARG A 268 -13.61 32.21 3.29
CA ARG A 268 -12.84 31.94 4.52
C ARG A 268 -13.53 32.41 5.80
N SER A 269 -14.85 32.59 5.80
CA SER A 269 -15.63 32.89 7.01
C SER A 269 -15.76 31.63 7.90
N PRO A 270 -15.86 31.78 9.24
CA PRO A 270 -16.05 30.63 10.14
C PRO A 270 -17.31 29.82 9.80
N THR A 271 -17.22 28.50 9.90
CA THR A 271 -18.30 27.56 9.58
C THR A 271 -18.31 26.35 10.50
N VAL A 272 -19.38 25.55 10.41
CA VAL A 272 -19.51 24.28 11.14
C VAL A 272 -19.16 23.14 10.20
N PRO A 273 -18.11 22.35 10.48
CA PRO A 273 -17.66 21.30 9.57
C PRO A 273 -18.52 20.04 9.64
N GLY A 274 -18.42 19.22 8.59
CA GLY A 274 -18.88 17.84 8.57
C GLY A 274 -20.39 17.71 8.65
N LYS A 275 -21.12 18.57 7.94
CA LYS A 275 -22.58 18.45 7.85
C LYS A 275 -22.95 17.41 6.79
N PHE A 276 -23.79 16.45 7.18
CA PHE A 276 -24.42 15.52 6.25
C PHE A 276 -25.54 16.23 5.48
N SER A 277 -25.44 16.24 4.16
CA SER A 277 -26.35 16.92 3.23
C SER A 277 -26.86 15.96 2.15
N ASN A 278 -27.75 16.43 1.25
CA ASN A 278 -28.11 15.63 0.08
C ASN A 278 -26.90 15.53 -0.87
N ILE A 279 -26.89 14.51 -1.73
CA ILE A 279 -25.73 14.23 -2.57
C ILE A 279 -25.38 15.37 -3.54
N GLU A 280 -26.38 16.08 -4.09
CA GLU A 280 -26.12 17.23 -4.97
C GLU A 280 -25.30 18.30 -4.26
N ASP A 281 -25.79 18.77 -3.11
CA ASP A 281 -25.11 19.82 -2.34
C ASP A 281 -23.71 19.33 -1.92
N THR A 282 -23.61 18.09 -1.42
CA THR A 282 -22.34 17.51 -0.97
C THR A 282 -21.28 17.48 -2.08
N ILE A 283 -21.65 17.05 -3.29
CA ILE A 283 -20.70 16.94 -4.42
C ILE A 283 -20.43 18.29 -5.05
N THR A 284 -21.44 19.16 -5.19
CA THR A 284 -21.25 20.51 -5.72
C THR A 284 -20.28 21.31 -4.84
N SER A 285 -20.46 21.29 -3.51
CA SER A 285 -19.55 21.99 -2.59
C SER A 285 -18.13 21.43 -2.62
N TRP A 286 -17.96 20.12 -2.86
CA TRP A 286 -16.63 19.53 -2.98
C TRP A 286 -15.94 19.85 -4.30
N ILE A 287 -16.66 19.80 -5.44
CA ILE A 287 -16.11 20.23 -6.73
C ILE A 287 -15.78 21.73 -6.70
N ASP A 288 -16.61 22.53 -6.03
CA ASP A 288 -16.40 23.97 -5.87
C ASP A 288 -15.16 24.28 -5.03
N HIS A 289 -14.85 23.45 -4.03
CA HIS A 289 -13.61 23.56 -3.25
C HIS A 289 -12.37 23.38 -4.13
N TRP A 290 -12.42 22.48 -5.12
CA TRP A 290 -11.34 22.18 -6.06
C TRP A 290 -11.40 22.98 -7.36
N ARG A 291 -12.27 23.98 -7.48
CA ARG A 291 -12.58 24.63 -8.76
C ARG A 291 -11.37 25.29 -9.41
N ASP A 292 -10.50 25.89 -8.61
CA ASP A 292 -9.34 26.64 -9.09
C ASP A 292 -8.20 25.70 -9.49
N GLU A 293 -7.99 24.62 -8.74
CA GLU A 293 -6.95 23.60 -8.96
C GLU A 293 -7.35 22.55 -9.99
N MET A 294 -8.65 22.23 -10.11
CA MET A 294 -9.19 21.22 -11.01
C MET A 294 -10.36 21.76 -11.87
N PRO A 295 -10.09 22.70 -12.81
CA PRO A 295 -11.13 23.25 -13.67
C PRO A 295 -11.86 22.15 -14.47
N GLY A 296 -13.19 22.13 -14.39
CA GLY A 296 -14.01 21.14 -15.09
C GLY A 296 -13.99 19.74 -14.46
N ALA A 297 -13.58 19.62 -13.20
CA ALA A 297 -13.65 18.36 -12.46
C ALA A 297 -15.06 17.76 -12.45
N TYR A 298 -15.12 16.44 -12.55
CA TYR A 298 -16.34 15.66 -12.40
C TYR A 298 -16.06 14.39 -11.62
N VAL A 299 -17.12 13.83 -11.00
CA VAL A 299 -17.01 12.53 -10.33
C VAL A 299 -16.83 11.44 -11.40
N TYR A 300 -15.64 10.85 -11.42
CA TYR A 300 -15.26 9.85 -12.40
C TYR A 300 -15.47 8.43 -11.90
N MET A 301 -15.23 8.18 -10.61
CA MET A 301 -15.22 6.83 -10.08
C MET A 301 -15.60 6.79 -8.61
N VAL A 302 -16.22 5.67 -8.21
CA VAL A 302 -16.25 5.23 -6.82
C VAL A 302 -15.72 3.81 -6.69
N ALA A 303 -15.12 3.51 -5.54
CA ALA A 303 -14.64 2.18 -5.19
C ALA A 303 -14.93 1.85 -3.71
N ASN A 304 -15.14 0.58 -3.43
CA ASN A 304 -15.14 0.01 -2.09
C ASN A 304 -14.46 -1.38 -2.11
N GLU A 305 -14.50 -2.12 -1.01
CA GLU A 305 -13.89 -3.45 -0.90
C GLU A 305 -14.43 -4.49 -1.92
N THR A 306 -15.59 -4.25 -2.52
CA THR A 306 -16.32 -5.24 -3.32
C THR A 306 -16.40 -4.89 -4.80
N TYR A 307 -16.49 -3.60 -5.16
CA TYR A 307 -16.65 -3.18 -6.54
C TYR A 307 -16.00 -1.82 -6.82
N THR A 308 -15.83 -1.55 -8.11
CA THR A 308 -15.52 -0.23 -8.64
C THR A 308 -16.55 0.11 -9.71
N ARG A 309 -16.95 1.37 -9.77
CA ARG A 309 -17.83 1.88 -10.81
C ARG A 309 -17.33 3.22 -11.33
N THR A 310 -17.32 3.39 -12.65
CA THR A 310 -16.94 4.63 -13.33
C THR A 310 -18.16 5.34 -13.92
N PHE A 311 -18.03 6.64 -14.12
CA PHE A 311 -19.08 7.55 -14.59
C PHE A 311 -18.52 8.48 -15.67
N GLN A 312 -19.38 8.93 -16.58
CA GLN A 312 -19.01 9.89 -17.63
C GLN A 312 -19.27 11.33 -17.21
N SER A 313 -20.03 11.54 -16.13
CA SER A 313 -20.35 12.85 -15.58
C SER A 313 -20.78 12.77 -14.11
N THR A 314 -20.72 13.90 -13.40
CA THR A 314 -21.26 14.02 -12.04
C THR A 314 -22.76 13.73 -11.99
N SER A 315 -23.51 14.07 -13.04
CA SER A 315 -24.95 13.74 -13.12
C SER A 315 -25.22 12.25 -13.20
N ASP A 316 -24.39 11.49 -13.95
CA ASP A 316 -24.50 10.03 -14.01
C ASP A 316 -24.21 9.39 -12.65
N PHE A 317 -23.22 9.92 -11.93
CA PHE A 317 -22.91 9.49 -10.56
C PHE A 317 -24.10 9.76 -9.61
N ILE A 318 -24.65 10.98 -9.62
CA ILE A 318 -25.77 11.37 -8.74
C ILE A 318 -27.01 10.50 -9.01
N ASN A 319 -27.32 10.24 -10.28
CA ASN A 319 -28.45 9.36 -10.64
C ASN A 319 -28.24 7.95 -10.11
N TRP A 320 -27.02 7.41 -10.24
CA TRP A 320 -26.72 6.06 -9.77
C TRP A 320 -26.82 5.92 -8.25
N ILE A 321 -26.23 6.84 -7.47
CA ILE A 321 -26.17 6.71 -6.01
C ILE A 321 -27.54 6.92 -5.34
N LYS A 322 -28.47 7.58 -6.04
CA LYS A 322 -29.86 7.76 -5.58
C LYS A 322 -30.77 6.55 -5.83
N GLY A 323 -30.38 5.65 -6.73
CA GLY A 323 -31.21 4.51 -7.16
C GLY A 323 -31.94 4.79 -8.46
#